data_AF-A0A5C2SQ70-F1
#
_entry.id   AF-A0A5C2SQ70-F1
#
_cell.length_a   1.000
_cell.length_b   1.000
_cell.length_c   1.000
_cell.angle_alpha   90.00
_cell.angle_beta   90.00
_cell.angle_gamma   90.00
#
_symmetry.space_group_name_H-M   'P 1'
#
loop_
_entity.id
_entity.type
_entity.pdbx_description
1 polymer ?
#
loop_
_entity_poly.entity_id
_entity_poly.type
_entity_poly.pdbx_seq_one_letter_code
_entity_poly.pdbx_strand_id
1 'polypeptide(L)'
;MATQFAPITPSKLRDELLTHPLLLCIGSFGLSTFMSHAIYDVFDWRPVAICVASDILAIGMDHYFDQEPMQMYALKTGNSEITAIFKQAKVLLLSNAALLLFTLALCPPWTTLMVIIFFGPAFIWDFKLLIFGGKGSQKKTKQSNEKPGKKFLSVKRIPGMKALLTGIIRGCGTFAVVNAVLARAHPVVSNGPGGMWNPTQILIWSTINRTCHAVMADVRDFDADYENQVPTIPVLLKSVFWTKVLLTALHIFTIFLYSYNPYIVFASLYSTVLTWYLNHTTTPRGLYRLSFHTQTVTAALYGAKLEIDNFSGYRIYPSRGRLFVRGDSKIFRFANSKNESLFLQRKNPRKIAWTQVYRRMHKKGITEEVAKKRSRRTVKHQRGIVGADLAAIAARRNQTAAVRAQQRTTAIQKAKAEKKAKEDKKEKAPKPARTHASTAPRVSKQQMKGGKGGR
;
A
#
# COMPACT_ATOMS: atom_id res chain seq x y z
N MET A 1 1.53 10.99 -53.72
CA MET A 1 2.02 9.87 -52.89
C MET A 1 1.09 9.69 -51.69
N ALA A 2 0.01 8.93 -51.85
CA ALA A 2 -0.82 8.48 -50.73
C ALA A 2 -0.15 7.25 -50.12
N THR A 3 0.54 7.44 -49.00
CA THR A 3 1.23 6.36 -48.29
C THR A 3 0.22 5.47 -47.57
N GLN A 4 0.05 4.23 -48.07
CA GLN A 4 -0.19 2.92 -47.40
C GLN A 4 -0.61 2.82 -45.92
N PHE A 5 -1.34 3.78 -45.34
CA PHE A 5 -1.92 3.61 -44.00
C PHE A 5 -3.34 3.09 -44.13
N ALA A 6 -3.55 1.81 -43.83
CA ALA A 6 -4.90 1.29 -43.58
C ALA A 6 -5.41 1.96 -42.29
N PRO A 7 -6.52 2.74 -42.33
CA PRO A 7 -6.98 3.46 -41.16
C PRO A 7 -7.43 2.48 -40.06
N ILE A 8 -6.78 2.56 -38.91
CA ILE A 8 -7.17 1.82 -37.71
C ILE A 8 -8.56 2.27 -37.27
N THR A 9 -9.41 1.33 -36.84
CA THR A 9 -10.75 1.66 -36.34
C THR A 9 -10.67 2.52 -35.06
N PRO A 10 -11.62 3.44 -34.83
CA PRO A 10 -11.62 4.27 -33.63
C PRO A 10 -11.59 3.45 -32.32
N SER A 11 -12.26 2.30 -32.30
CA SER A 11 -12.27 1.37 -31.16
C SER A 11 -10.87 0.81 -30.86
N LYS A 12 -10.13 0.40 -31.88
CA LYS A 12 -8.77 -0.13 -31.74
C LYS A 12 -7.78 0.98 -31.35
N LEU A 13 -7.94 2.18 -31.90
CA LEU A 13 -7.12 3.33 -31.51
C LEU A 13 -7.35 3.71 -30.03
N ARG A 14 -8.61 3.71 -29.57
CA ARG A 14 -8.94 3.95 -28.16
C ARG A 14 -8.36 2.87 -27.26
N ASP A 15 -8.40 1.62 -27.71
CA ASP A 15 -7.83 0.49 -26.99
C ASP A 15 -6.31 0.67 -26.80
N GLU A 16 -5.58 0.99 -27.87
CA GLU A 16 -4.12 1.21 -27.86
C GLU A 16 -3.68 2.44 -27.06
N LEU A 17 -4.35 3.59 -27.22
CA LEU A 17 -3.93 4.86 -26.61
C LEU A 17 -4.38 5.05 -25.16
N LEU A 18 -5.51 4.45 -24.75
CA LEU A 18 -6.10 4.67 -23.43
C LEU A 18 -6.16 3.39 -22.61
N THR A 19 -6.84 2.36 -23.12
CA THR A 19 -7.14 1.19 -22.29
C THR A 19 -5.89 0.37 -21.99
N HIS A 20 -4.98 0.24 -22.96
CA HIS A 20 -3.77 -0.54 -22.81
C HIS A 20 -2.84 0.04 -21.74
N PRO A 21 -2.44 1.34 -21.77
CA PRO A 21 -1.68 1.95 -20.68
C PRO A 21 -2.34 1.82 -19.31
N LEU A 22 -3.66 2.01 -19.23
CA LEU A 22 -4.42 1.93 -17.97
C LEU A 22 -4.50 0.51 -17.39
N LEU A 23 -4.66 -0.50 -18.23
CA LEU A 23 -4.69 -1.90 -17.76
C LEU A 23 -3.31 -2.38 -17.31
N LEU A 24 -2.27 -1.91 -17.98
CA LEU A 24 -0.88 -2.23 -17.65
C LEU A 24 -0.44 -1.67 -16.31
N CYS A 25 -0.85 -0.44 -16.01
CA CYS A 25 -0.47 0.21 -14.78
C CYS A 25 -1.07 -0.46 -13.53
N ILE A 26 -2.14 -1.26 -13.67
CA ILE A 26 -2.69 -2.09 -12.57
C ILE A 26 -1.66 -3.07 -12.04
N GLY A 27 -0.79 -3.62 -12.91
CA GLY A 27 0.32 -4.46 -12.47
C GLY A 27 1.30 -3.68 -11.58
N SER A 28 1.58 -2.43 -11.94
CA SER A 28 2.51 -1.55 -11.22
C SER A 28 1.89 -1.03 -9.91
N PHE A 29 0.58 -0.77 -9.90
CA PHE A 29 -0.22 -0.53 -8.69
C PHE A 29 -0.15 -1.72 -7.73
N GLY A 30 -0.42 -2.93 -8.24
CA GLY A 30 -0.41 -4.16 -7.45
C GLY A 30 0.97 -4.44 -6.86
N LEU A 31 2.03 -4.34 -7.67
CA LEU A 31 3.39 -4.64 -7.24
C LEU A 31 3.93 -3.62 -6.22
N SER A 32 3.74 -2.31 -6.45
CA SER A 32 4.20 -1.27 -5.53
C SER A 32 3.46 -1.30 -4.19
N THR A 33 2.14 -1.53 -4.22
CA THR A 33 1.32 -1.74 -3.03
C THR A 33 1.78 -2.98 -2.25
N PHE A 34 2.00 -4.08 -2.97
CA PHE A 34 2.46 -5.33 -2.41
C PHE A 34 3.84 -5.21 -1.76
N MET A 35 4.82 -4.59 -2.43
CA MET A 35 6.15 -4.36 -1.87
C MET A 35 6.11 -3.48 -0.61
N SER A 36 5.31 -2.42 -0.63
CA SER A 36 5.14 -1.52 0.52
C SER A 36 4.60 -2.29 1.73
N HIS A 37 3.57 -3.13 1.52
CA HIS A 37 2.99 -3.94 2.58
C HIS A 37 3.89 -5.12 3.02
N ALA A 38 4.49 -5.84 2.08
CA ALA A 38 5.26 -7.04 2.38
C ALA A 38 6.60 -6.73 3.07
N ILE A 39 7.24 -5.60 2.74
CA ILE A 39 8.57 -5.23 3.25
C ILE A 39 8.45 -4.33 4.48
N TYR A 40 7.55 -3.35 4.46
CA TYR A 40 7.47 -2.29 5.48
C TYR A 40 6.18 -2.33 6.32
N ASP A 41 5.23 -3.22 5.99
CA ASP A 41 3.92 -3.33 6.65
C ASP A 41 3.12 -2.01 6.67
N VAL A 42 3.32 -1.18 5.65
CA VAL A 42 2.67 0.12 5.52
C VAL A 42 2.14 0.29 4.11
N PHE A 43 0.96 0.88 4.01
CA PHE A 43 0.42 1.38 2.75
C PHE A 43 0.76 2.87 2.63
N ASP A 44 1.62 3.21 1.68
CA ASP A 44 1.93 4.59 1.31
C ASP A 44 1.58 4.81 -0.16
N TRP A 45 0.81 5.85 -0.43
CA TRP A 45 0.33 6.17 -1.77
C TRP A 45 1.42 6.76 -2.66
N ARG A 46 2.49 7.35 -2.09
CA ARG A 46 3.56 8.03 -2.84
C ARG A 46 4.32 7.10 -3.79
N PRO A 47 4.92 5.97 -3.35
CA PRO A 47 5.62 5.07 -4.26
C PRO A 47 4.67 4.44 -5.28
N VAL A 48 3.40 4.21 -4.90
CA VAL A 48 2.37 3.69 -5.80
C VAL A 48 2.07 4.68 -6.93
N ALA A 49 1.83 5.95 -6.59
CA ALA A 49 1.57 7.01 -7.55
C ALA A 49 2.75 7.22 -8.51
N ILE A 50 3.99 7.21 -7.99
CA ILE A 50 5.20 7.31 -8.82
C ILE A 50 5.26 6.16 -9.83
N CYS A 51 5.11 4.91 -9.39
CA CYS A 51 5.22 3.75 -10.26
C CYS A 51 4.10 3.68 -11.30
N VAL A 52 2.86 3.98 -10.90
CA VAL A 52 1.69 3.98 -11.80
C VAL A 52 1.81 5.09 -12.84
N ALA A 53 2.10 6.33 -12.42
CA ALA A 53 2.25 7.45 -13.34
C ALA A 53 3.43 7.24 -14.30
N SER A 54 4.57 6.73 -13.81
CA SER A 54 5.72 6.42 -14.68
C SER A 54 5.38 5.34 -15.71
N ASP A 55 4.62 4.31 -15.34
CA ASP A 55 4.26 3.24 -16.28
C ASP A 55 3.28 3.73 -17.36
N ILE A 56 2.28 4.53 -16.97
CA ILE A 56 1.35 5.18 -17.90
C ILE A 56 2.09 6.08 -18.88
N LEU A 57 3.06 6.87 -18.39
CA LEU A 57 3.86 7.74 -19.24
C LEU A 57 4.75 6.92 -20.19
N ALA A 58 5.48 5.93 -19.69
CA ALA A 58 6.39 5.13 -20.51
C ALA A 58 5.66 4.41 -21.65
N ILE A 59 4.52 3.77 -21.36
CA ILE A 59 3.74 3.04 -22.36
C ILE A 59 2.91 3.99 -23.22
N GLY A 60 2.25 4.95 -22.59
CA GLY A 60 1.34 5.86 -23.28
C GLY A 60 2.06 6.79 -24.24
N MET A 61 3.28 7.25 -23.93
CA MET A 61 4.10 8.02 -24.87
C MET A 61 4.51 7.18 -26.07
N ASP A 62 4.99 5.94 -25.84
CA ASP A 62 5.36 4.98 -26.88
C ASP A 62 4.21 4.79 -27.89
N HIS A 63 3.01 4.47 -27.39
CA HIS A 63 1.83 4.24 -28.25
C HIS A 63 1.30 5.53 -28.88
N TYR A 64 1.42 6.67 -28.19
CA TYR A 64 1.00 7.96 -28.72
C TYR A 64 1.85 8.38 -29.91
N PHE A 65 3.18 8.23 -29.82
CA PHE A 65 4.11 8.59 -30.90
C PHE A 65 4.10 7.58 -32.06
N ASP A 66 3.93 6.29 -31.78
CA ASP A 66 3.76 5.27 -32.83
C ASP A 66 2.53 5.56 -33.74
N GLN A 67 1.51 6.22 -33.19
CA GLN A 67 0.28 6.58 -33.91
C GLN A 67 0.25 8.04 -34.44
N GLU A 68 1.37 8.77 -34.41
CA GLU A 68 1.47 10.14 -34.94
C GLU A 68 0.98 10.28 -36.41
N PRO A 69 1.28 9.34 -37.34
CA PRO A 69 0.77 9.42 -38.72
C PRO A 69 -0.77 9.43 -38.79
N MET A 70 -1.43 8.67 -37.90
CA MET A 70 -2.90 8.62 -37.82
C MET A 70 -3.47 9.94 -37.28
N GLN A 71 -2.77 10.58 -36.33
CA GLN A 71 -3.14 11.91 -35.85
C GLN A 71 -3.09 12.93 -36.99
N MET A 72 -2.01 12.91 -37.79
CA MET A 72 -1.85 13.80 -38.94
C MET A 72 -2.91 13.54 -40.02
N TYR A 73 -3.27 12.27 -40.26
CA TYR A 73 -4.36 11.90 -41.15
C TYR A 73 -5.71 12.44 -40.66
N ALA A 74 -6.03 12.29 -39.37
CA ALA A 74 -7.28 12.76 -38.79
C ALA A 74 -7.42 14.29 -38.84
N LEU A 75 -6.32 15.02 -38.62
CA LEU A 75 -6.28 16.48 -38.75
C LEU A 75 -6.51 16.93 -40.20
N LYS A 76 -5.95 16.20 -41.17
CA LYS A 76 -6.14 16.49 -42.60
C LYS A 76 -7.54 16.14 -43.11
N THR A 77 -8.16 15.09 -42.58
CA THR A 77 -9.49 14.63 -42.99
C THR A 77 -10.63 15.22 -42.17
N GLY A 78 -10.34 15.94 -41.08
CA GLY A 78 -11.35 16.52 -40.21
C GLY A 78 -12.11 15.48 -39.36
N ASN A 79 -11.54 14.29 -39.14
CA ASN A 79 -12.20 13.25 -38.34
C ASN A 79 -12.19 13.64 -36.85
N SER A 80 -13.35 14.08 -36.35
CA SER A 80 -13.53 14.58 -34.99
C SER A 80 -13.39 13.49 -33.93
N GLU A 81 -13.79 12.26 -34.23
CA GLU A 81 -13.74 11.13 -33.30
C GLU A 81 -12.29 10.74 -32.98
N ILE A 82 -11.47 10.54 -34.02
CA ILE A 82 -10.05 10.20 -33.86
C ILE A 82 -9.30 11.32 -33.14
N THR A 83 -9.57 12.57 -33.53
CA THR A 83 -8.97 13.75 -32.89
C THR A 83 -9.34 13.84 -31.41
N ALA A 84 -10.57 13.50 -31.04
CA ALA A 84 -11.01 13.46 -29.65
C ALA A 84 -10.26 12.38 -28.84
N ILE A 85 -10.01 11.20 -29.43
CA ILE A 85 -9.23 10.13 -28.78
C ILE A 85 -7.79 10.60 -28.51
N PHE A 86 -7.12 11.21 -29.48
CA PHE A 86 -5.77 11.79 -29.28
C PHE A 86 -5.77 12.89 -28.20
N LYS A 87 -6.81 13.73 -28.16
CA LYS A 87 -6.96 14.74 -27.11
C LYS A 87 -7.09 14.11 -25.72
N GLN A 88 -7.90 13.05 -25.58
CA GLN A 88 -8.03 12.30 -24.33
C GLN A 88 -6.70 11.67 -23.92
N ALA A 89 -5.98 11.05 -24.85
CA ALA A 89 -4.68 10.44 -24.59
C ALA A 89 -3.65 11.49 -24.13
N LYS A 90 -3.62 12.66 -24.77
CA LYS A 90 -2.76 13.78 -24.36
C LYS A 90 -3.08 14.28 -22.97
N VAL A 91 -4.37 14.40 -22.61
CA VAL A 91 -4.80 14.78 -21.25
C VAL A 91 -4.38 13.73 -20.22
N LEU A 92 -4.51 12.44 -20.54
CA LEU A 92 -4.06 11.35 -19.68
C LEU A 92 -2.55 11.44 -19.42
N LEU A 93 -1.75 11.68 -20.45
CA LEU A 93 -0.29 11.82 -20.33
C LEU A 93 0.10 13.05 -19.51
N LEU A 94 -0.46 14.22 -19.82
CA LEU A 94 -0.14 15.47 -19.11
C LEU A 94 -0.55 15.42 -17.63
N SER A 95 -1.73 14.85 -17.34
CA SER A 95 -2.19 14.69 -15.95
C SER A 95 -1.29 13.75 -15.14
N ASN A 96 -0.80 12.65 -15.75
CA ASN A 96 0.14 11.75 -15.09
C ASN A 96 1.54 12.35 -14.95
N ALA A 97 2.00 13.16 -15.90
CA ALA A 97 3.24 13.93 -15.77
C ALA A 97 3.17 14.92 -14.60
N ALA A 98 2.05 15.66 -14.49
CA ALA A 98 1.82 16.56 -13.37
C ALA A 98 1.75 15.80 -12.03
N LEU A 99 1.06 14.66 -11.99
CA LEU A 99 1.00 13.80 -10.80
C LEU A 99 2.38 13.27 -10.39
N LEU A 100 3.21 12.86 -11.36
CA LEU A 100 4.57 12.39 -11.10
C LEU A 100 5.44 13.50 -10.52
N LEU A 101 5.39 14.72 -11.08
CA LEU A 101 6.14 15.86 -10.55
C LEU A 101 5.67 16.26 -9.14
N PHE A 102 4.35 16.32 -8.92
CA PHE A 102 3.77 16.62 -7.61
C PHE A 102 4.17 15.58 -6.56
N THR A 103 4.09 14.29 -6.89
CA THR A 103 4.47 13.21 -5.96
C THR A 103 5.96 13.22 -5.65
N LEU A 104 6.82 13.47 -6.64
CA LEU A 104 8.26 13.61 -6.45
C LEU A 104 8.63 14.80 -5.56
N ALA A 105 7.92 15.92 -5.67
CA ALA A 105 8.12 17.07 -4.79
C ALA A 105 7.79 16.77 -3.31
N LEU A 106 6.94 15.78 -3.05
CA LEU A 106 6.59 15.31 -1.70
C LEU A 106 7.47 14.17 -1.18
N CYS A 107 8.47 13.75 -1.97
CA CYS A 107 9.34 12.64 -1.65
C CYS A 107 10.80 13.09 -1.38
N PRO A 108 11.61 12.26 -0.69
CA PRO A 108 13.03 12.55 -0.52
C PRO A 108 13.74 12.74 -1.87
N PRO A 109 14.72 13.66 -2.01
CA PRO A 109 15.38 13.91 -3.30
C PRO A 109 15.99 12.67 -3.98
N TRP A 110 16.38 11.66 -3.17
CA TRP A 110 16.88 10.37 -3.67
C TRP A 110 15.85 9.60 -4.50
N THR A 111 14.55 9.77 -4.25
CA THR A 111 13.51 9.09 -5.05
C THR A 111 13.52 9.58 -6.49
N THR A 112 13.76 10.88 -6.71
CA THR A 112 13.87 11.47 -8.05
C THR A 112 15.03 10.84 -8.81
N LEU A 113 16.17 10.62 -8.14
CA LEU A 113 17.31 9.92 -8.75
C LEU A 113 16.94 8.48 -9.14
N MET A 114 16.23 7.73 -8.29
CA MET A 114 15.80 6.36 -8.62
C MET A 114 14.83 6.34 -9.82
N VAL A 115 13.91 7.30 -9.90
CA VAL A 115 13.00 7.42 -11.05
C VAL A 115 13.77 7.74 -12.33
N ILE A 116 14.75 8.66 -12.28
CA ILE A 116 15.59 8.99 -13.43
C ILE A 116 16.40 7.78 -13.91
N ILE A 117 17.00 7.03 -12.98
CA ILE A 117 17.83 5.87 -13.32
C ILE A 117 17.01 4.73 -13.93
N PHE A 118 15.88 4.38 -13.33
CA PHE A 118 15.10 3.21 -13.76
C PHE A 118 14.03 3.55 -14.80
N PHE A 119 13.25 4.62 -14.62
CA PHE A 119 12.15 4.96 -15.53
C PHE A 119 12.54 5.96 -16.62
N GLY A 120 13.57 6.78 -16.37
CA GLY A 120 14.08 7.74 -17.36
C GLY A 120 14.42 7.11 -18.72
N PRO A 121 15.14 5.97 -18.79
CA PRO A 121 15.40 5.30 -20.05
C PRO A 121 14.13 4.87 -20.81
N ALA A 122 13.07 4.50 -20.10
CA ALA A 122 11.80 4.08 -20.73
C ALA A 122 11.06 5.27 -21.36
N PHE A 123 11.19 6.48 -20.81
CA PHE A 123 10.64 7.70 -21.41
C PHE A 123 11.37 8.11 -22.69
N ILE A 124 12.62 7.65 -22.83
CA ILE A 124 13.55 8.10 -23.86
C ILE A 124 13.83 6.97 -24.88
N TRP A 125 13.07 5.87 -24.83
CA TRP A 125 13.35 4.64 -25.59
C TRP A 125 13.49 4.89 -27.11
N ASP A 126 12.70 5.80 -27.67
CA ASP A 126 12.72 6.15 -29.09
C ASP A 126 13.66 7.31 -29.45
N PHE A 127 14.26 7.96 -28.46
CA PHE A 127 15.28 8.97 -28.73
C PHE A 127 16.62 8.28 -28.98
N LYS A 128 17.32 8.78 -29.99
CA LYS A 128 18.65 8.28 -30.41
C LYS A 128 19.66 8.57 -29.30
N LEU A 129 19.96 7.58 -28.46
CA LEU A 129 20.66 7.77 -27.18
C LEU A 129 22.19 7.98 -27.29
N LEU A 130 22.85 7.57 -28.38
CA LEU A 130 24.31 7.60 -28.49
C LEU A 130 24.82 8.04 -29.88
N ILE A 131 25.55 9.16 -29.92
CA ILE A 131 26.38 9.57 -31.06
C ILE A 131 27.79 9.04 -30.80
N PHE A 132 28.18 7.93 -31.42
CA PHE A 132 29.60 7.55 -31.46
C PHE A 132 30.29 8.43 -32.51
N GLY A 133 30.89 9.53 -32.04
CA GLY A 133 31.70 10.42 -32.84
C GLY A 133 33.11 9.86 -33.01
N GLY A 134 33.42 9.29 -34.18
CA GLY A 134 34.79 9.14 -34.65
C GLY A 134 35.32 10.49 -35.14
N LYS A 135 36.41 10.98 -34.53
CA LYS A 135 37.13 12.17 -34.97
C LYS A 135 37.66 11.97 -36.40
N GLY A 136 37.33 12.94 -37.26
CA GLY A 136 38.21 13.50 -38.30
C GLY A 136 38.68 12.58 -39.43
N SER A 137 38.05 12.70 -40.61
CA SER A 137 38.77 13.15 -41.81
C SER A 137 37.78 13.55 -42.89
N GLN A 138 37.81 14.83 -43.29
CA GLN A 138 37.13 15.33 -44.47
C GLN A 138 37.94 14.94 -45.71
N LYS A 139 37.30 14.27 -46.69
CA LYS A 139 37.66 14.42 -48.10
C LYS A 139 36.43 14.26 -48.99
N LYS A 140 36.21 15.26 -49.85
CA LYS A 140 35.20 15.34 -50.91
C LYS A 140 35.41 14.24 -51.95
N THR A 141 34.36 13.56 -52.44
CA THR A 141 34.07 13.38 -53.89
C THR A 141 32.61 12.94 -54.12
N LYS A 142 32.09 13.29 -55.31
CA LYS A 142 30.74 13.08 -55.86
C LYS A 142 30.37 11.61 -56.17
N GLN A 143 29.06 11.37 -56.06
CA GLN A 143 28.18 10.48 -56.85
C GLN A 143 28.23 8.94 -56.75
N SER A 144 27.02 8.42 -56.46
CA SER A 144 26.42 7.12 -56.78
C SER A 144 26.65 5.94 -55.83
N ASN A 145 25.55 5.20 -55.62
CA ASN A 145 25.30 4.04 -54.76
C ASN A 145 25.07 4.28 -53.26
N GLU A 146 23.79 4.13 -52.88
CA GLU A 146 23.33 3.95 -51.51
C GLU A 146 24.14 2.86 -50.79
N LYS A 147 24.85 3.25 -49.73
CA LYS A 147 25.39 2.38 -48.68
C LYS A 147 25.15 3.06 -47.32
N PRO A 148 25.06 2.27 -46.23
CA PRO A 148 24.06 2.45 -45.19
C PRO A 148 24.33 3.68 -44.34
N GLY A 149 23.30 4.49 -44.16
CA GLY A 149 23.33 5.61 -43.22
C GLY A 149 23.75 5.14 -41.83
N LYS A 150 24.62 5.94 -41.20
CA LYS A 150 25.09 5.86 -39.81
C LYS A 150 24.11 5.08 -38.90
N LYS A 151 24.53 3.93 -38.36
CA LYS A 151 23.71 3.11 -37.46
C LYS A 151 23.50 3.85 -36.13
N PHE A 152 22.37 4.54 -36.00
CA PHE A 152 21.90 5.06 -34.72
C PHE A 152 21.39 3.89 -33.85
N LEU A 153 21.93 3.72 -32.63
CA LEU A 153 21.39 2.77 -31.66
C LEU A 153 20.14 3.36 -30.99
N SER A 154 18.96 2.83 -31.36
CA SER A 154 17.78 2.85 -30.50
C SER A 154 17.81 1.60 -29.62
N VAL A 155 17.46 1.72 -28.34
CA VAL A 155 17.43 0.57 -27.40
C VAL A 155 16.45 -0.51 -27.88
N LYS A 156 15.42 -0.17 -28.67
CA LYS A 156 14.51 -1.14 -29.32
C LYS A 156 15.25 -2.09 -30.30
N ARG A 157 16.43 -1.71 -30.79
CA ARG A 157 17.18 -2.43 -31.84
C ARG A 157 18.25 -3.38 -31.30
N ILE A 158 18.45 -3.46 -29.99
CA ILE A 158 19.35 -4.46 -29.40
C ILE A 158 18.59 -5.79 -29.30
N PRO A 159 19.07 -6.86 -29.95
CA PRO A 159 18.37 -8.14 -29.98
C PRO A 159 18.01 -8.68 -28.59
N GLY A 160 16.72 -8.95 -28.36
CA GLY A 160 16.19 -9.55 -27.13
C GLY A 160 16.22 -8.68 -25.87
N MET A 161 16.83 -7.49 -25.93
CA MET A 161 17.05 -6.63 -24.75
C MET A 161 15.83 -5.86 -24.28
N LYS A 162 14.83 -5.68 -25.14
CA LYS A 162 13.60 -4.96 -24.79
C LYS A 162 12.85 -5.61 -23.62
N ALA A 163 12.70 -6.93 -23.65
CA ALA A 163 11.99 -7.66 -22.60
C ALA A 163 12.77 -7.66 -21.27
N LEU A 164 14.10 -7.85 -21.32
CA LEU A 164 14.94 -7.84 -20.12
C LEU A 164 14.97 -6.47 -19.45
N LEU A 165 15.17 -5.39 -20.22
CA LEU A 165 15.16 -4.03 -19.70
C LEU A 165 13.80 -3.68 -19.12
N THR A 166 12.70 -4.08 -19.77
CA THR A 166 11.35 -3.95 -19.21
C THR A 166 11.23 -4.62 -17.84
N GLY A 167 11.76 -5.82 -17.68
CA GLY A 167 11.78 -6.52 -16.40
C GLY A 167 12.61 -5.81 -15.34
N ILE A 168 13.79 -5.32 -15.67
CA ILE A 168 14.66 -4.57 -14.75
C ILE A 168 14.01 -3.25 -14.33
N ILE A 169 13.51 -2.47 -15.29
CA ILE A 169 12.88 -1.17 -15.05
C ILE A 169 11.63 -1.34 -14.16
N ARG A 170 10.76 -2.30 -14.48
CA ARG A 170 9.50 -2.49 -13.75
C ARG A 170 9.63 -3.32 -12.47
N GLY A 171 10.54 -4.28 -12.42
CA GLY A 171 10.83 -5.07 -11.21
C GLY A 171 11.72 -4.30 -10.25
N CYS A 172 12.98 -4.09 -10.64
CA CYS A 172 13.97 -3.39 -9.82
C CYS A 172 13.61 -1.92 -9.58
N GLY A 173 13.10 -1.21 -10.59
CA GLY A 173 12.71 0.20 -10.43
C GLY A 173 11.57 0.39 -9.42
N THR A 174 10.54 -0.47 -9.45
CA THR A 174 9.47 -0.43 -8.44
C THR A 174 10.03 -0.65 -7.03
N PHE A 175 10.90 -1.64 -6.85
CA PHE A 175 11.56 -1.88 -5.57
C PHE A 175 12.41 -0.68 -5.12
N ALA A 176 13.20 -0.11 -6.01
CA ALA A 176 14.06 1.04 -5.73
C ALA A 176 13.26 2.27 -5.28
N VAL A 177 12.14 2.56 -5.95
CA VAL A 177 11.23 3.65 -5.58
C VAL A 177 10.58 3.39 -4.21
N VAL A 178 10.03 2.20 -3.98
CA VAL A 178 9.42 1.84 -2.68
C VAL A 178 10.43 1.95 -1.55
N ASN A 179 11.64 1.41 -1.74
CA ASN A 179 12.71 1.47 -0.76
C ASN A 179 13.18 2.92 -0.52
N ALA A 180 13.32 3.74 -1.56
CA ALA A 180 13.74 5.13 -1.44
C ALA A 180 12.71 5.99 -0.65
N VAL A 181 11.42 5.71 -0.79
CA VAL A 181 10.36 6.41 -0.06
C VAL A 181 10.26 5.92 1.39
N LEU A 182 10.30 4.61 1.63
CA LEU A 182 9.90 4.02 2.91
C LEU A 182 11.06 3.64 3.84
N ALA A 183 12.23 3.27 3.32
CA ALA A 183 13.29 2.67 4.13
C ALA A 183 13.82 3.55 5.27
N ARG A 184 13.73 4.88 5.11
CA ARG A 184 14.16 5.83 6.15
C ARG A 184 13.15 5.97 7.29
N ALA A 185 11.86 5.81 6.99
CA ALA A 185 10.76 6.04 7.93
C ALA A 185 10.23 4.75 8.57
N HIS A 186 10.42 3.61 7.90
CA HIS A 186 9.89 2.33 8.33
C HIS A 186 11.00 1.28 8.36
N PRO A 187 11.24 0.62 9.51
CA PRO A 187 12.17 -0.49 9.55
C PRO A 187 11.64 -1.62 8.67
N VAL A 188 12.54 -2.30 7.96
CA VAL A 188 12.20 -3.52 7.25
C VAL A 188 11.67 -4.52 8.28
N VAL A 189 10.50 -5.10 8.00
CA VAL A 189 9.91 -6.11 8.87
C VAL A 189 10.86 -7.30 8.94
N SER A 190 11.49 -7.51 10.10
CA SER A 190 12.26 -8.72 10.35
C SER A 190 11.28 -9.89 10.49
N ASN A 191 10.95 -10.44 9.34
CA ASN A 191 10.39 -11.75 9.15
C ASN A 191 11.37 -12.73 9.80
N GLY A 192 11.13 -13.09 11.07
CA GLY A 192 11.97 -14.04 11.82
C GLY A 192 12.08 -15.40 11.11
N PRO A 193 12.67 -16.44 11.71
CA PRO A 193 12.73 -17.75 11.06
C PRO A 193 11.31 -18.24 10.73
N GLY A 194 10.89 -18.08 9.47
CA GLY A 194 9.53 -18.32 8.98
C GLY A 194 8.80 -17.15 8.31
N GLY A 195 9.36 -15.95 8.21
CA GLY A 195 8.68 -14.88 7.47
C GLY A 195 8.88 -15.00 5.95
N MET A 196 7.79 -14.74 5.23
CA MET A 196 7.61 -15.33 3.90
C MET A 196 8.25 -14.55 2.76
N TRP A 197 8.47 -13.25 2.93
CA TRP A 197 9.07 -12.42 1.90
C TRP A 197 10.35 -11.77 2.40
N ASN A 198 11.42 -12.03 1.66
CA ASN A 198 12.69 -11.30 1.73
C ASN A 198 12.72 -10.24 0.60
N PRO A 199 13.17 -9.01 0.85
CA PRO A 199 13.40 -8.00 -0.20
C PRO A 199 14.09 -8.55 -1.46
N THR A 200 15.12 -9.37 -1.29
CA THR A 200 15.86 -9.98 -2.42
C THR A 200 15.00 -10.96 -3.21
N GLN A 201 14.15 -11.76 -2.54
CA GLN A 201 13.23 -12.67 -3.22
C GLN A 201 12.19 -11.91 -4.03
N ILE A 202 11.58 -10.87 -3.43
CA ILE A 202 10.58 -10.03 -4.12
C ILE A 202 11.21 -9.39 -5.35
N LEU A 203 12.42 -8.85 -5.22
CA LEU A 203 13.16 -8.23 -6.31
C LEU A 203 13.42 -9.21 -7.47
N ILE A 204 14.00 -10.38 -7.18
CA ILE A 204 14.36 -11.37 -8.20
C ILE A 204 13.09 -11.92 -8.88
N TRP A 205 12.10 -12.34 -8.09
CA TRP A 205 10.85 -12.88 -8.62
C TRP A 205 10.10 -11.84 -9.46
N SER A 206 9.98 -10.60 -8.99
CA SER A 206 9.23 -9.57 -9.71
C SER A 206 9.88 -9.20 -11.04
N THR A 207 11.22 -9.14 -11.09
CA THR A 207 12.00 -8.91 -12.31
C THR A 207 11.84 -10.05 -13.30
N ILE A 208 12.02 -11.30 -12.87
CA ILE A 208 11.85 -12.48 -13.74
C ILE A 208 10.42 -12.50 -14.31
N ASN A 209 9.40 -12.32 -13.46
CA ASN A 209 8.02 -12.37 -13.90
C ASN A 209 7.68 -11.24 -14.89
N ARG A 210 8.20 -10.01 -14.69
CA ARG A 210 8.01 -8.90 -15.65
C ARG A 210 8.78 -9.10 -16.95
N THR A 211 9.96 -9.70 -16.92
CA THR A 211 10.69 -10.08 -18.14
C THR A 211 9.91 -11.13 -18.93
N CYS A 212 9.50 -12.23 -18.28
CA CYS A 212 8.73 -13.31 -18.93
C CYS A 212 7.42 -12.78 -19.51
N HIS A 213 6.76 -11.88 -18.79
CA HIS A 213 5.61 -11.16 -19.28
C HIS A 213 5.93 -10.38 -20.58
N ALA A 214 6.99 -9.57 -20.59
CA ALA A 214 7.35 -8.78 -21.76
C ALA A 214 7.61 -9.68 -23.00
N VAL A 215 8.24 -10.84 -22.79
CA VAL A 215 8.38 -11.85 -23.85
C VAL A 215 7.04 -12.42 -24.31
N MET A 216 6.06 -12.62 -23.41
CA MET A 216 4.71 -13.04 -23.80
C MET A 216 3.98 -11.98 -24.65
N ALA A 217 4.28 -10.69 -24.46
CA ALA A 217 3.79 -9.64 -25.35
C ALA A 217 4.45 -9.74 -26.74
N ASP A 218 5.75 -10.04 -26.80
CA ASP A 218 6.43 -10.30 -28.08
C ASP A 218 5.88 -11.57 -28.77
N VAL A 219 5.50 -12.61 -28.01
CA VAL A 219 4.85 -13.81 -28.57
C VAL A 219 3.49 -13.48 -29.20
N ARG A 220 2.72 -12.56 -28.60
CA ARG A 220 1.44 -12.11 -29.16
C ARG A 220 1.61 -11.45 -30.53
N ASP A 221 2.70 -10.72 -30.71
CA ASP A 221 2.96 -9.92 -31.91
C ASP A 221 3.97 -10.58 -32.87
N PHE A 222 4.23 -11.89 -32.67
CA PHE A 222 5.26 -12.65 -33.38
C PHE A 222 5.20 -12.52 -34.90
N ASP A 223 4.03 -12.67 -35.52
CA ASP A 223 3.92 -12.67 -36.98
C ASP A 223 4.31 -11.30 -37.57
N ALA A 224 3.85 -10.23 -36.94
CA ALA A 224 4.17 -8.86 -37.35
C ALA A 224 5.65 -8.52 -37.08
N ASP A 225 6.20 -8.96 -35.95
CA ASP A 225 7.61 -8.76 -35.63
C ASP A 225 8.54 -9.57 -36.56
N TYR A 226 8.10 -10.76 -36.97
CA TYR A 226 8.83 -11.62 -37.91
C TYR A 226 8.86 -11.01 -39.31
N GLU A 227 7.75 -10.46 -39.79
CA GLU A 227 7.69 -9.74 -41.08
C GLU A 227 8.58 -8.49 -41.07
N ASN A 228 8.53 -7.72 -39.98
CA ASN A 228 9.31 -6.48 -39.82
C ASN A 228 10.76 -6.71 -39.37
N GLN A 229 11.18 -7.97 -39.19
CA GLN A 229 12.51 -8.36 -38.71
C GLN A 229 12.92 -7.64 -37.41
N VAL A 230 11.95 -7.44 -36.50
CA VAL A 230 12.21 -6.85 -35.19
C VAL A 230 12.90 -7.92 -34.33
N PRO A 231 14.06 -7.64 -33.71
CA PRO A 231 14.85 -8.67 -33.06
C PRO A 231 14.34 -8.98 -31.65
N THR A 232 13.10 -9.44 -31.52
CA THR A 232 12.50 -9.92 -30.26
C THR A 232 12.92 -11.36 -29.96
N ILE A 233 12.81 -11.80 -28.70
CA ILE A 233 13.21 -13.16 -28.30
C ILE A 233 12.53 -14.26 -29.15
N PRO A 234 11.21 -14.19 -29.41
CA PRO A 234 10.54 -15.16 -30.29
C PRO A 234 11.10 -15.21 -31.72
N VAL A 235 11.40 -14.04 -32.30
CA VAL A 235 11.96 -13.92 -33.65
C VAL A 235 13.39 -14.46 -33.69
N LEU A 236 14.19 -14.17 -32.67
CA LEU A 236 15.57 -14.70 -32.55
C LEU A 236 15.60 -16.22 -32.45
N LEU A 237 14.64 -16.82 -31.75
CA LEU A 237 14.47 -18.28 -31.67
C LEU A 237 13.76 -18.86 -32.91
N LYS A 238 13.27 -18.02 -33.82
CA LYS A 238 12.45 -18.40 -34.99
C LYS A 238 11.28 -19.34 -34.66
N SER A 239 10.80 -19.30 -33.42
CA SER A 239 9.83 -20.27 -32.91
C SER A 239 9.16 -19.79 -31.65
N VAL A 240 7.83 -19.71 -31.70
CA VAL A 240 6.98 -19.49 -30.52
C VAL A 240 7.07 -20.67 -29.56
N PHE A 241 7.19 -21.90 -30.07
CA PHE A 241 7.28 -23.10 -29.23
C PHE A 241 8.53 -23.07 -28.34
N TRP A 242 9.71 -22.83 -28.92
CA TRP A 242 10.95 -22.75 -28.13
C TRP A 242 10.95 -21.59 -27.15
N THR A 243 10.27 -20.49 -27.49
CA THR A 243 10.06 -19.38 -26.55
C THR A 243 9.23 -19.82 -25.35
N LYS A 244 8.13 -20.55 -25.56
CA LYS A 244 7.28 -21.07 -24.48
C LYS A 244 8.04 -22.07 -23.60
N VAL A 245 8.89 -22.91 -24.19
CA VAL A 245 9.78 -23.82 -23.47
C VAL A 245 10.76 -23.03 -22.59
N LEU A 246 11.40 -21.99 -23.12
CA LEU A 246 12.30 -21.11 -22.37
C LEU A 246 11.59 -20.44 -21.17
N LEU A 247 10.40 -19.86 -21.40
CA LEU A 247 9.62 -19.24 -20.34
C LEU A 247 9.21 -20.24 -19.25
N THR A 248 8.81 -21.44 -19.64
CA THR A 248 8.48 -22.53 -18.72
C THR A 248 9.69 -22.93 -17.89
N ALA A 249 10.87 -23.07 -18.49
CA ALA A 249 12.10 -23.40 -17.79
C ALA A 249 12.47 -22.33 -16.75
N LEU A 250 12.32 -21.03 -17.08
CA LEU A 250 12.57 -19.93 -16.14
C LEU A 250 11.59 -19.94 -14.96
N HIS A 251 10.31 -20.22 -15.19
CA HIS A 251 9.32 -20.34 -14.12
C HIS A 251 9.55 -21.56 -13.23
N ILE A 252 9.89 -22.72 -13.81
CA ILE A 252 10.26 -23.93 -13.05
C ILE A 252 11.52 -23.68 -12.20
N PHE A 253 12.54 -23.04 -12.77
CA PHE A 253 13.75 -22.66 -12.02
C PHE A 253 13.42 -21.72 -10.85
N THR A 254 12.51 -20.76 -11.06
CA THR A 254 12.03 -19.87 -10.00
C THR A 254 11.27 -20.62 -8.91
N ILE A 255 10.45 -21.61 -9.27
CA ILE A 255 9.75 -22.50 -8.32
C ILE A 255 10.76 -23.29 -7.49
N PHE A 256 11.78 -23.85 -8.13
CA PHE A 256 12.82 -24.61 -7.44
C PHE A 256 13.59 -23.76 -6.43
N LEU A 257 14.02 -22.55 -6.85
CA LEU A 257 14.78 -21.63 -6.01
C LEU A 257 13.99 -21.11 -4.79
N TYR A 258 12.66 -20.99 -4.93
CA TYR A 258 11.77 -20.42 -3.91
C TYR A 258 10.63 -21.36 -3.51
N SER A 259 10.89 -22.67 -3.46
CA SER A 259 9.89 -23.71 -3.19
C SER A 259 9.17 -23.57 -1.85
N TYR A 260 9.81 -22.94 -0.87
CA TYR A 260 9.23 -22.64 0.44
C TYR A 260 8.24 -21.47 0.44
N ASN A 261 8.21 -20.65 -0.62
CA ASN A 261 7.30 -19.51 -0.73
C ASN A 261 6.10 -19.87 -1.63
N PRO A 262 4.94 -20.22 -1.05
CA PRO A 262 3.78 -20.67 -1.82
C PRO A 262 3.24 -19.61 -2.79
N TYR A 263 3.46 -18.31 -2.53
CA TYR A 263 3.02 -17.24 -3.41
C TYR A 263 3.88 -17.16 -4.69
N ILE A 264 5.20 -17.31 -4.56
CA ILE A 264 6.09 -17.37 -5.73
C ILE A 264 5.78 -18.63 -6.54
N VAL A 265 5.57 -19.77 -5.86
CA VAL A 265 5.21 -21.02 -6.51
C VAL A 265 3.89 -20.90 -7.27
N PHE A 266 2.83 -20.41 -6.62
CA PHE A 266 1.52 -20.22 -7.25
C PHE A 266 1.59 -19.25 -8.42
N ALA A 267 2.29 -18.13 -8.27
CA ALA A 267 2.48 -17.16 -9.34
C ALA A 267 3.19 -17.76 -10.55
N SER A 268 4.29 -18.49 -10.33
CA SER A 268 5.04 -19.13 -11.41
C SER A 268 4.26 -20.25 -12.08
N LEU A 269 3.47 -21.02 -11.33
CA LEU A 269 2.56 -22.03 -11.89
C LEU A 269 1.48 -21.37 -12.75
N TYR A 270 0.85 -20.31 -12.26
CA TYR A 270 -0.14 -19.55 -13.02
C TYR A 270 0.45 -18.99 -14.32
N SER A 271 1.63 -18.36 -14.26
CA SER A 271 2.32 -17.87 -15.45
C SER A 271 2.66 -19.00 -16.43
N THR A 272 3.10 -20.16 -15.94
CA THR A 272 3.41 -21.33 -16.78
C THR A 272 2.17 -21.85 -17.51
N VAL A 273 1.05 -22.01 -16.80
CA VAL A 273 -0.23 -22.41 -17.41
C VAL A 273 -0.64 -21.43 -18.49
N LEU A 274 -0.52 -20.13 -18.21
CA LEU A 274 -0.90 -19.09 -19.15
C LEU A 274 0.01 -19.04 -20.39
N THR A 275 1.31 -19.30 -20.25
CA THR A 275 2.25 -19.42 -21.39
C THR A 275 1.80 -20.48 -22.39
N TRP A 276 1.27 -21.61 -21.93
CA TRP A 276 0.78 -22.68 -22.81
C TRP A 276 -0.64 -22.44 -23.31
N TYR A 277 -1.49 -21.82 -22.49
CA TYR A 277 -2.86 -21.48 -22.86
C TYR A 277 -2.95 -20.38 -23.94
N LEU A 278 -2.12 -19.34 -23.86
CA LEU A 278 -2.15 -18.22 -24.80
C LEU A 278 -1.37 -18.55 -26.08
N ASN A 279 -2.05 -18.62 -27.23
CA ASN A 279 -1.45 -18.89 -28.54
C ASN A 279 -1.64 -17.70 -29.48
N HIS A 280 -0.57 -17.32 -30.18
CA HIS A 280 -0.54 -16.15 -31.06
C HIS A 280 -1.57 -16.23 -32.21
N THR A 281 -1.87 -17.43 -32.69
CA THR A 281 -2.79 -17.68 -33.80
C THR A 281 -4.26 -17.72 -33.38
N THR A 282 -4.58 -18.34 -32.24
CA THR A 282 -5.96 -18.64 -31.86
C THR A 282 -6.53 -17.70 -30.79
N THR A 283 -5.67 -17.04 -30.02
CA THR A 283 -6.08 -16.30 -28.83
C THR A 283 -6.24 -14.81 -29.14
N PRO A 284 -7.37 -14.17 -28.79
CA PRO A 284 -7.54 -12.73 -28.97
C PRO A 284 -6.54 -11.93 -28.14
N ARG A 285 -6.07 -10.81 -28.71
CA ARG A 285 -5.08 -9.90 -28.08
C ARG A 285 -5.46 -9.44 -26.67
N GLY A 286 -6.76 -9.31 -26.38
CA GLY A 286 -7.26 -8.93 -25.06
C GLY A 286 -6.95 -9.95 -23.96
N LEU A 287 -6.93 -11.26 -24.26
CA LEU A 287 -6.68 -12.29 -23.25
C LEU A 287 -5.22 -12.34 -22.80
N TYR A 288 -4.29 -11.87 -23.65
CA TYR A 288 -2.89 -11.68 -23.24
C TYR A 288 -2.76 -10.69 -22.07
N ARG A 289 -3.79 -9.87 -21.81
CA ARG A 289 -3.79 -8.95 -20.67
C ARG A 289 -3.79 -9.67 -19.32
N LEU A 290 -4.29 -10.89 -19.26
CA LEU A 290 -4.28 -11.71 -18.03
C LEU A 290 -2.86 -12.02 -17.56
N SER A 291 -1.87 -11.99 -18.47
CA SER A 291 -0.47 -12.24 -18.12
C SER A 291 0.11 -11.11 -17.27
N PHE A 292 -0.35 -9.86 -17.45
CA PHE A 292 0.14 -8.73 -16.65
C PHE A 292 -0.29 -8.79 -15.19
N HIS A 293 -1.38 -9.52 -14.89
CA HIS A 293 -2.01 -9.50 -13.58
C HIS A 293 -1.53 -10.60 -12.63
N THR A 294 -0.56 -11.45 -13.00
CA THR A 294 -0.07 -12.52 -12.11
C THR A 294 0.42 -11.98 -10.76
N GLN A 295 1.16 -10.87 -10.78
CA GLN A 295 1.64 -10.20 -9.57
C GLN A 295 0.49 -9.56 -8.78
N THR A 296 -0.50 -8.99 -9.45
CA THR A 296 -1.68 -8.40 -8.81
C THR A 296 -2.53 -9.46 -8.12
N VAL A 297 -2.73 -10.63 -8.75
CA VAL A 297 -3.41 -11.77 -8.14
C VAL A 297 -2.63 -12.27 -6.92
N THR A 298 -1.31 -12.40 -7.05
CA THR A 298 -0.44 -12.79 -5.93
C THR A 298 -0.50 -11.80 -4.78
N ALA A 299 -0.48 -10.51 -5.08
CA ALA A 299 -0.62 -9.42 -4.12
C ALA A 299 -1.99 -9.46 -3.42
N ALA A 300 -3.06 -9.70 -4.17
CA ALA A 300 -4.41 -9.82 -3.61
C ALA A 300 -4.54 -11.04 -2.69
N LEU A 301 -4.00 -12.19 -3.09
CA LEU A 301 -3.97 -13.40 -2.27
C LEU A 301 -3.10 -13.24 -1.00
N TYR A 302 -2.03 -12.46 -1.10
CA TYR A 302 -1.19 -12.13 0.05
C TYR A 302 -1.85 -11.13 1.00
N GLY A 303 -2.51 -10.11 0.43
CA GLY A 303 -3.24 -9.07 1.17
C GLY A 303 -4.59 -9.56 1.73
N ALA A 304 -5.04 -10.75 1.34
CA ALA A 304 -6.19 -11.40 1.96
C ALA A 304 -5.97 -11.55 3.47
N LYS A 305 -7.05 -11.41 4.25
CA LYS A 305 -7.02 -11.26 5.71
C LYS A 305 -6.09 -12.30 6.36
N LEU A 306 -4.92 -11.82 6.79
CA LEU A 306 -3.97 -12.63 7.53
C LEU A 306 -4.48 -12.84 8.95
N GLU A 307 -4.46 -14.08 9.39
CA GLU A 307 -4.79 -14.42 10.76
C GLU A 307 -3.56 -14.19 11.64
N ILE A 308 -3.76 -14.06 12.94
CA ILE A 308 -2.65 -13.85 13.87
C ILE A 308 -2.56 -15.08 14.78
N ASP A 309 -1.36 -15.59 14.93
CA ASP A 309 -1.06 -16.66 15.87
C ASP A 309 -1.25 -16.17 17.30
N ASN A 310 -2.11 -16.84 18.05
CA ASN A 310 -2.48 -16.45 19.41
C ASN A 310 -1.33 -16.59 20.43
N PHE A 311 -0.33 -17.44 20.16
CA PHE A 311 0.79 -17.70 21.06
C PHE A 311 1.97 -16.79 20.74
N SER A 312 2.43 -16.79 19.49
CA SER A 312 3.62 -16.08 19.05
C SER A 312 3.36 -14.64 18.61
N GLY A 313 2.14 -14.32 18.18
CA GLY A 313 1.75 -13.04 17.60
C GLY A 313 2.15 -12.86 16.13
N TYR A 314 2.76 -13.86 15.49
CA TYR A 314 3.11 -13.78 14.07
C TYR A 314 1.89 -13.96 13.16
N ARG A 315 2.01 -13.50 11.91
CA ARG A 315 0.97 -13.64 10.90
C ARG A 315 0.88 -15.08 10.42
N ILE A 316 -0.34 -15.56 10.24
CA ILE A 316 -0.72 -16.83 9.66
C ILE A 316 -1.32 -16.52 8.29
N TYR A 317 -0.69 -17.08 7.27
CA TYR A 317 -1.14 -16.97 5.89
C TYR A 317 -2.24 -18.00 5.61
N PRO A 318 -3.13 -17.73 4.63
CA PRO A 318 -4.12 -18.69 4.17
C PRO A 318 -3.49 -20.07 3.91
N SER A 319 -4.26 -21.13 4.17
CA SER A 319 -3.86 -22.54 4.07
C SER A 319 -2.73 -23.00 5.02
N ARG A 320 -2.31 -22.18 6.00
CA ARG A 320 -1.28 -22.56 6.98
C ARG A 320 -1.83 -22.51 8.40
N GLY A 321 -1.23 -23.33 9.28
CA GLY A 321 -1.53 -23.35 10.70
C GLY A 321 -2.61 -24.34 11.11
N ARG A 322 -3.02 -24.27 12.36
CA ARG A 322 -4.05 -25.11 12.99
C ARG A 322 -4.98 -24.25 13.83
N LEU A 323 -6.24 -24.67 13.88
CA LEU A 323 -7.28 -24.03 14.68
C LEU A 323 -7.61 -24.96 15.85
N PHE A 324 -7.48 -24.44 17.06
CA PHE A 324 -7.86 -25.12 18.30
C PHE A 324 -9.07 -24.42 18.90
N VAL A 325 -10.17 -25.14 19.04
CA VAL A 325 -11.37 -24.68 19.77
C VAL A 325 -11.29 -25.24 21.18
N ARG A 326 -11.16 -24.35 22.16
CA ARG A 326 -11.20 -24.74 23.57
C ARG A 326 -12.67 -24.92 24.01
N GLY A 327 -12.90 -25.72 25.06
CA GLY A 327 -14.26 -26.01 25.57
C GLY A 327 -15.10 -24.79 25.97
N ASP A 328 -14.49 -23.61 26.16
CA ASP A 328 -15.19 -22.32 26.34
C ASP A 328 -15.52 -21.61 25.01
N SER A 329 -15.53 -22.33 23.90
CA SER A 329 -15.74 -21.85 22.53
C SER A 329 -14.72 -20.80 22.06
N LYS A 330 -13.60 -20.63 22.77
CA LYS A 330 -12.52 -19.72 22.35
C LYS A 330 -11.67 -20.37 21.28
N ILE A 331 -11.50 -19.64 20.19
CA ILE A 331 -10.71 -20.05 19.04
C ILE A 331 -9.29 -19.56 19.22
N PHE A 332 -8.33 -20.48 19.15
CA PHE A 332 -6.91 -20.20 19.12
C PHE A 332 -6.35 -20.69 17.79
N ARG A 333 -5.58 -19.83 17.12
CA ARG A 333 -4.92 -20.13 15.86
C ARG A 333 -3.41 -20.22 16.10
N PHE A 334 -2.79 -21.25 15.55
CA PHE A 334 -1.36 -21.50 15.68
C PHE A 334 -0.74 -21.66 14.30
N ALA A 335 0.36 -20.97 14.04
CA ALA A 335 1.10 -20.99 12.78
C ALA A 335 1.84 -22.31 12.54
N ASN A 336 2.26 -22.99 13.62
CA ASN A 336 3.03 -24.23 13.59
C ASN A 336 2.75 -25.10 14.82
N SER A 337 3.22 -26.36 14.77
CA SER A 337 3.06 -27.35 15.85
C SER A 337 3.82 -26.97 17.13
N LYS A 338 4.92 -26.21 17.03
CA LYS A 338 5.67 -25.71 18.18
C LYS A 338 4.81 -24.78 19.06
N ASN A 339 4.09 -23.85 18.43
CA ASN A 339 3.26 -22.87 19.13
C ASN A 339 2.05 -23.54 19.79
N GLU A 340 1.44 -24.48 19.07
CA GLU A 340 0.37 -25.34 19.61
C GLU A 340 0.85 -26.13 20.83
N SER A 341 1.99 -26.83 20.72
CA SER A 341 2.55 -27.63 21.82
C SER A 341 2.84 -26.77 23.05
N LEU A 342 3.47 -25.60 22.89
CA LEU A 342 3.75 -24.70 24.00
C LEU A 342 2.48 -24.12 24.65
N PHE A 343 1.44 -23.87 23.86
CA PHE A 343 0.14 -23.46 24.37
C PHE A 343 -0.54 -24.57 25.19
N LEU A 344 -0.53 -25.81 24.69
CA LEU A 344 -1.09 -26.97 25.39
C LEU A 344 -0.32 -27.27 26.69
N GLN A 345 0.99 -27.05 26.70
CA GLN A 345 1.84 -27.08 27.90
C GLN A 345 1.62 -25.89 28.86
N ARG A 346 0.67 -25.00 28.56
CA ARG A 346 0.33 -23.81 29.37
C ARG A 346 1.52 -22.87 29.59
N LYS A 347 2.47 -22.81 28.65
CA LYS A 347 3.59 -21.86 28.72
C LYS A 347 3.08 -20.45 28.45
N ASN A 348 3.65 -19.46 29.15
CA ASN A 348 3.27 -18.07 28.99
C ASN A 348 4.14 -17.39 27.91
N PRO A 349 3.55 -16.89 26.80
CA PRO A 349 4.29 -16.18 25.75
C PRO A 349 5.15 -15.02 26.27
N ARG A 350 4.70 -14.35 27.34
CA ARG A 350 5.42 -13.22 27.96
C ARG A 350 6.80 -13.59 28.52
N LYS A 351 7.08 -14.88 28.70
CA LYS A 351 8.37 -15.40 29.19
C LYS A 351 9.24 -16.00 28.09
N ILE A 352 8.76 -16.05 26.85
CA ILE A 352 9.46 -16.69 25.72
C ILE A 352 10.01 -15.63 24.77
N ALA A 353 11.34 -15.52 24.74
CA ALA A 353 12.06 -14.41 24.12
C ALA A 353 11.75 -14.14 22.64
N TRP A 354 11.46 -15.19 21.87
CA TRP A 354 11.21 -15.09 20.43
C TRP A 354 9.78 -14.65 20.09
N THR A 355 8.84 -14.63 21.05
CA THR A 355 7.46 -14.19 20.78
C THR A 355 7.36 -12.66 20.65
N GLN A 356 6.39 -12.17 19.86
CA GLN A 356 6.16 -10.74 19.74
C GLN A 356 5.72 -10.09 21.06
N VAL A 357 4.95 -10.81 21.88
CA VAL A 357 4.47 -10.33 23.18
C VAL A 357 5.65 -10.07 24.11
N TYR A 358 6.60 -11.01 24.21
CA TYR A 358 7.83 -10.81 24.99
C TYR A 358 8.60 -9.59 24.49
N ARG A 359 8.84 -9.50 23.18
CA ARG A 359 9.59 -8.39 22.57
C ARG A 359 8.96 -7.03 22.86
N ARG A 360 7.63 -6.92 22.75
CA ARG A 360 6.87 -5.70 23.06
C ARG A 360 7.01 -5.30 24.53
N MET A 361 6.88 -6.25 25.46
CA MET A 361 7.03 -6.00 26.89
C MET A 361 8.45 -5.54 27.25
N HIS A 362 9.47 -6.09 26.57
CA HIS A 362 10.87 -5.74 26.79
C HIS A 362 11.37 -4.63 25.87
N LYS A 363 10.45 -3.89 25.22
CA LYS A 363 10.73 -2.75 24.33
C LYS A 363 11.73 -3.06 23.21
N LYS A 364 11.79 -4.31 22.76
CA LYS A 364 12.65 -4.74 21.65
C LYS A 364 11.94 -4.46 20.32
N GLY A 365 12.62 -3.77 19.39
CA GLY A 365 12.09 -3.48 18.06
C GLY A 365 11.18 -2.24 17.95
N ILE A 366 11.13 -1.40 18.99
CA ILE A 366 10.47 -0.08 18.92
C ILE A 366 11.52 0.94 18.46
N THR A 367 11.32 1.55 17.30
CA THR A 367 12.13 2.71 16.85
C THR A 367 11.65 3.97 17.56
N GLU A 368 12.57 4.86 17.94
CA GLU A 368 12.30 6.05 18.76
C GLU A 368 11.25 7.01 18.17
N GLU A 369 11.06 7.01 16.85
CA GLU A 369 10.11 7.90 16.16
C GLU A 369 8.64 7.63 16.52
N VAL A 370 8.27 6.38 16.80
CA VAL A 370 6.88 6.02 17.17
C VAL A 370 6.55 6.50 18.59
N ALA A 371 7.54 6.62 19.47
CA ALA A 371 7.34 7.09 20.84
C ALA A 371 6.95 8.58 20.92
N LYS A 372 7.34 9.38 19.91
CA LYS A 372 7.02 10.83 19.84
C LYS A 372 5.60 11.12 19.38
N LYS A 373 4.88 10.16 18.76
CA LYS A 373 3.44 10.29 18.44
C LYS A 373 2.54 10.06 19.67
N ARG A 374 2.86 10.69 20.81
CA ARG A 374 1.95 10.69 21.96
C ARG A 374 0.73 11.55 21.65
N SER A 375 -0.41 10.87 21.59
CA SER A 375 -1.80 11.32 21.76
C SER A 375 -2.07 12.83 21.67
N ARG A 376 -2.87 13.25 20.67
CA ARG A 376 -3.64 14.50 20.77
C ARG A 376 -4.37 14.49 22.12
N ARG A 377 -3.97 15.38 23.02
CA ARG A 377 -4.67 15.60 24.29
C ARG A 377 -6.05 16.16 23.94
N THR A 378 -7.11 15.42 24.21
CA THR A 378 -8.48 15.90 23.96
C THR A 378 -8.70 17.13 24.82
N VAL A 379 -8.76 18.31 24.19
CA VAL A 379 -9.11 19.56 24.85
C VAL A 379 -10.61 19.52 25.09
N LYS A 380 -11.02 19.26 26.33
CA LYS A 380 -12.42 19.35 26.72
C LYS A 380 -12.78 20.83 26.84
N HIS A 381 -13.61 21.34 25.93
CA HIS A 381 -14.20 22.65 26.08
C HIS A 381 -15.26 22.61 27.19
N GLN A 382 -15.07 23.41 28.24
CA GLN A 382 -16.07 23.58 29.29
C GLN A 382 -17.22 24.42 28.73
N ARG A 383 -18.46 23.92 28.77
CA ARG A 383 -19.64 24.72 28.39
C ARG A 383 -19.94 25.75 29.50
N GLY A 384 -20.32 26.97 29.12
CA GLY A 384 -20.72 28.01 30.07
C GLY A 384 -21.98 27.62 30.84
N ILE A 385 -22.03 27.98 32.13
CA ILE A 385 -23.18 27.77 33.01
C ILE A 385 -23.92 29.11 33.11
N VAL A 386 -25.19 29.14 32.73
CA VAL A 386 -26.01 30.36 32.78
C VAL A 386 -26.11 30.84 34.24
N GLY A 387 -25.73 32.10 34.49
CA GLY A 387 -25.76 32.72 35.82
C GLY A 387 -24.47 32.65 36.65
N ALA A 388 -23.38 32.06 36.13
CA ALA A 388 -22.07 32.09 36.79
C ALA A 388 -20.93 32.27 35.78
N ASP A 389 -20.11 33.30 35.99
CA ASP A 389 -18.92 33.55 35.18
C ASP A 389 -17.84 32.47 35.42
N LEU A 390 -17.12 32.10 34.36
CA LEU A 390 -16.09 31.05 34.39
C LEU A 390 -14.96 31.40 35.38
N ALA A 391 -14.65 32.69 35.54
CA ALA A 391 -13.68 33.18 36.51
C ALA A 391 -14.12 32.92 37.97
N ALA A 392 -15.40 33.10 38.28
CA ALA A 392 -15.94 32.86 39.61
C ALA A 392 -15.92 31.37 39.99
N ILE A 393 -16.19 30.48 39.02
CA ILE A 393 -16.11 29.02 39.22
C ILE A 393 -14.66 28.58 39.45
N ALA A 394 -13.72 29.10 38.66
CA ALA A 394 -12.30 28.80 38.83
C ALA A 394 -11.77 29.30 40.18
N ALA A 395 -12.16 30.52 40.59
CA ALA A 395 -11.80 31.09 41.88
C ALA A 395 -12.32 30.24 43.05
N ARG A 396 -13.59 29.80 43.01
CA ARG A 396 -14.17 28.92 44.05
C ARG A 396 -13.48 27.55 44.09
N ARG A 397 -13.12 26.99 42.93
CA ARG A 397 -12.39 25.70 42.84
C ARG A 397 -10.97 25.81 43.40
N ASN A 398 -10.28 26.92 43.16
CA ASN A 398 -8.89 27.11 43.57
C ASN A 398 -8.74 27.60 45.02
N GLN A 399 -9.85 27.77 45.75
CA GLN A 399 -9.78 28.05 47.19
C GLN A 399 -9.16 26.87 47.94
N THR A 400 -8.08 27.17 48.67
CA THR A 400 -7.38 26.19 49.51
C THR A 400 -8.27 25.70 50.65
N ALA A 401 -7.99 24.48 51.14
CA ALA A 401 -8.78 23.87 52.20
C ALA A 401 -8.80 24.72 53.49
N ALA A 402 -7.73 25.46 53.76
CA ALA A 402 -7.62 26.38 54.89
C ALA A 402 -8.64 27.54 54.80
N VAL A 403 -8.76 28.18 53.63
CA VAL A 403 -9.71 29.28 53.41
C VAL A 403 -11.15 28.79 53.55
N ARG A 404 -11.45 27.60 53.02
CA ARG A 404 -12.77 26.97 53.18
C ARG A 404 -13.10 26.62 54.64
N ALA A 405 -12.13 26.14 55.40
CA ALA A 405 -12.31 25.86 56.82
C ALA A 405 -12.57 27.14 57.63
N GLN A 406 -11.82 28.21 57.38
CA GLN A 406 -12.00 29.52 58.04
C GLN A 406 -13.35 30.17 57.69
N GLN A 407 -13.82 30.07 56.45
CA GLN A 407 -15.15 30.55 56.07
C GLN A 407 -16.26 29.75 56.77
N ARG A 408 -16.06 28.44 56.96
CA ARG A 408 -17.02 27.60 57.69
C ARG A 408 -17.06 27.95 59.17
N THR A 409 -15.91 28.15 59.82
CA THR A 409 -15.88 28.51 61.25
C THR A 409 -16.50 29.89 61.50
N THR A 410 -16.19 30.87 60.66
CA THR A 410 -16.79 32.22 60.76
C THR A 410 -18.29 32.22 60.50
N ALA A 411 -18.78 31.43 59.53
CA ALA A 411 -20.22 31.26 59.30
C ALA A 411 -20.94 30.58 60.47
N ILE A 412 -20.31 29.57 61.09
CA ILE A 412 -20.85 28.91 62.29
C ILE A 412 -20.91 29.89 63.47
N GLN A 413 -19.90 30.73 63.65
CA GLN A 413 -19.88 31.74 64.71
C GLN A 413 -20.97 32.79 64.51
N LYS A 414 -21.13 33.31 63.28
CA LYS A 414 -22.23 34.23 62.95
C LYS A 414 -23.60 33.62 63.18
N ALA A 415 -23.82 32.38 62.72
CA ALA A 415 -25.09 31.67 62.92
C ALA A 415 -25.39 31.40 64.41
N LYS A 416 -24.36 31.14 65.23
CA LYS A 416 -24.52 31.00 66.68
C LYS A 416 -24.83 32.34 67.36
N ALA A 417 -24.20 33.43 66.95
CA ALA A 417 -24.47 34.78 67.46
C ALA A 417 -25.90 35.23 67.11
N GLU A 418 -26.34 35.01 65.87
CA GLU A 418 -27.71 35.31 65.44
C GLU A 418 -28.76 34.45 66.17
N LYS A 419 -28.44 33.19 66.52
CA LYS A 419 -29.31 32.35 67.35
C LYS A 419 -29.41 32.87 68.78
N LYS A 420 -28.30 33.24 69.42
CA LYS A 420 -28.30 33.85 70.75
C LYS A 420 -29.11 35.15 70.78
N ALA A 421 -28.90 36.03 69.80
CA ALA A 421 -29.68 37.27 69.68
C ALA A 421 -31.19 37.04 69.43
N LYS A 422 -31.58 35.88 68.87
CA LYS A 422 -32.99 35.47 68.72
C LYS A 422 -33.56 34.82 69.98
N GLU A 423 -32.72 34.15 70.78
CA GLU A 423 -33.09 33.55 72.07
C GLU A 423 -33.25 34.62 73.15
N ASP A 424 -32.37 35.62 73.21
CA ASP A 424 -32.48 36.77 74.13
C ASP A 424 -33.74 37.62 73.86
N LYS A 425 -34.24 37.59 72.62
CA LYS A 425 -35.53 38.21 72.25
C LYS A 425 -36.76 37.36 72.64
N LYS A 426 -36.58 36.08 73.00
CA LYS A 426 -37.67 35.13 73.31
C LYS A 426 -37.94 34.94 74.80
N GLU A 427 -37.04 35.37 75.70
CA GLU A 427 -37.22 35.27 77.17
C GLU A 427 -38.23 36.28 77.77
N LYS A 428 -38.84 37.17 76.97
CA LYS A 428 -39.82 38.16 77.45
C LYS A 428 -41.30 37.77 77.30
N ALA A 429 -41.66 36.48 77.30
CA ALA A 429 -43.08 36.09 77.33
C ALA A 429 -43.33 34.81 78.18
N PRO A 430 -44.11 34.88 79.29
CA PRO A 430 -44.38 33.71 80.13
C PRO A 430 -45.56 32.88 79.58
N LYS A 431 -45.50 31.56 79.79
CA LYS A 431 -46.60 30.59 79.55
C LYS A 431 -47.09 30.00 80.87
N PRO A 432 -48.41 29.74 81.06
CA PRO A 432 -48.91 29.01 82.22
C PRO A 432 -48.88 27.49 82.03
N ALA A 433 -48.96 26.81 83.18
CA ALA A 433 -48.58 25.43 83.45
C ALA A 433 -49.59 24.35 82.99
N ARG A 434 -49.05 23.12 82.84
CA ARG A 434 -49.72 21.86 82.48
C ARG A 434 -50.24 21.10 83.71
N THR A 435 -51.23 20.24 83.51
CA THR A 435 -51.56 19.10 84.39
C THR A 435 -51.62 17.77 83.62
N HIS A 436 -51.37 16.68 84.35
CA HIS A 436 -50.97 15.33 83.92
C HIS A 436 -52.10 14.28 83.88
N ALA A 437 -51.93 13.23 83.06
CA ALA A 437 -52.28 11.80 83.28
C ALA A 437 -52.22 11.06 81.91
N SER A 438 -51.98 9.77 81.69
CA SER A 438 -51.40 8.61 82.40
C SER A 438 -51.22 7.45 81.37
N THR A 439 -50.44 6.41 81.72
CA THR A 439 -50.45 4.99 81.27
C THR A 439 -50.09 4.55 79.82
N ALA A 440 -48.94 3.86 79.67
CA ALA A 440 -48.76 2.55 78.97
C ALA A 440 -47.28 2.08 79.00
N PRO A 441 -46.98 0.76 79.12
CA PRO A 441 -45.62 0.24 79.27
C PRO A 441 -44.84 0.19 77.95
N ARG A 442 -43.53 0.39 78.07
CA ARG A 442 -42.57 0.70 77.01
C ARG A 442 -41.97 -0.59 76.42
N VAL A 443 -42.34 -0.95 75.19
CA VAL A 443 -41.67 -2.03 74.42
C VAL A 443 -40.58 -1.40 73.53
N SER A 444 -39.34 -1.89 73.68
CA SER A 444 -38.16 -1.43 72.92
C SER A 444 -38.22 -1.90 71.46
N LYS A 445 -38.27 -0.95 70.53
CA LYS A 445 -38.37 -1.20 69.07
C LYS A 445 -37.00 -1.43 68.41
N GLN A 446 -36.11 -2.20 69.07
CA GLN A 446 -34.80 -2.56 68.53
C GLN A 446 -34.78 -3.92 67.82
N GLN A 447 -35.95 -4.41 67.41
CA GLN A 447 -36.07 -5.62 66.61
C GLN A 447 -37.25 -5.53 65.64
N MET A 448 -37.08 -4.80 64.53
CA MET A 448 -37.85 -5.01 63.29
C MET A 448 -37.23 -4.21 62.14
N LYS A 449 -36.33 -4.84 61.38
CA LYS A 449 -36.36 -4.94 59.91
C LYS A 449 -35.02 -5.43 59.38
N GLY A 450 -34.90 -6.76 59.29
CA GLY A 450 -34.15 -7.40 58.23
C GLY A 450 -35.10 -7.81 57.11
N GLY A 451 -34.73 -7.46 55.86
CA GLY A 451 -34.95 -8.25 54.65
C GLY A 451 -36.36 -8.37 54.05
N LYS A 452 -36.54 -7.82 52.84
CA LYS A 452 -37.14 -8.56 51.70
C LYS A 452 -36.78 -7.88 50.38
N GLY A 453 -36.23 -8.68 49.46
CA GLY A 453 -35.97 -8.30 48.07
C GLY A 453 -37.16 -8.54 47.12
N GLY A 454 -36.87 -8.32 45.84
CA GLY A 454 -37.77 -8.41 44.69
C GLY A 454 -37.84 -7.02 44.03
N ARG A 455 -37.46 -6.78 42.78
CA ARG A 455 -37.50 -7.63 41.57
C ARG A 455 -36.46 -7.15 40.56
#